data_AF-A0A2H0FS63-F1
#
_entry.id   AF-A0A2H0FS63-F1
#
_cell.length_a   1.000
_cell.length_b   1.000
_cell.length_c   1.000
_cell.angle_alpha   90.00
_cell.angle_beta   90.00
_cell.angle_gamma   90.00
#
_symmetry.space_group_name_H-M   'P 1'
#
loop_
_entity.id
_entity.type
_entity.pdbx_description
1 polymer ?
#
loop_
_entity_poly.entity_id
_entity_poly.type
_entity_poly.pdbx_seq_one_letter_code
_entity_poly.pdbx_strand_id
1 'polypeptide(L)'
;MKVYVIVNSLGLLLDILGAFLIWKYSKTDALKFIEENGSFFWDGSSETDKIEFKKQNKYSHIGLLLMIFGFILMLISNFIPQNYELMSQISKLYNDN
;
A
#
# COMPACT_ATOMS: atom_id res chain seq x y z
N MET A 1 17.22 5.76 16.45
CA MET A 1 16.82 5.04 15.23
C MET A 1 16.79 6.06 14.10
N LYS A 2 17.39 5.78 12.95
CA LYS A 2 17.55 6.77 11.88
C LYS A 2 16.19 7.04 11.20
N VAL A 3 15.89 8.31 10.91
CA VAL A 3 14.57 8.73 10.40
C VAL A 3 14.19 7.99 9.12
N TYR A 4 15.14 7.80 8.20
CA TYR A 4 14.88 7.07 6.95
C TYR A 4 14.46 5.61 7.20
N VAL A 5 15.00 4.95 8.24
CA VAL A 5 14.62 3.57 8.58
C VAL A 5 13.17 3.51 9.05
N ILE A 6 12.74 4.50 9.83
CA ILE A 6 11.37 4.60 10.32
C ILE A 6 10.41 4.82 9.15
N VAL A 7 10.69 5.80 8.30
CA VAL A 7 9.85 6.12 7.13
C VAL A 7 9.78 4.94 6.17
N ASN A 8 10.91 4.27 5.91
CA ASN A 8 10.96 3.09 5.06
C ASN A 8 10.13 1.93 5.63
N SER A 9 10.29 1.65 6.94
CA SER A 9 9.55 0.57 7.62
C SER A 9 8.05 0.83 7.66
N LEU A 10 7.63 2.09 7.83
CA LEU A 10 6.22 2.48 7.75
C LEU A 10 5.65 2.27 6.34
N GLY A 11 6.41 2.64 5.30
CA GLY A 11 6.03 2.38 3.92
C GLY A 11 5.85 0.88 3.64
N LEU A 12 6.78 0.05 4.12
CA LEU A 12 6.70 -1.41 3.98
C LEU A 12 5.46 -2.00 4.69
N LEU A 13 5.15 -1.52 5.89
CA LEU A 13 3.95 -1.96 6.63
C LEU A 13 2.66 -1.60 5.89
N LEU A 14 2.59 -0.39 5.31
CA LEU A 14 1.47 0.04 4.47
C LEU A 14 1.29 -0.87 3.25
N ASP A 15 2.38 -1.25 2.59
CA ASP A 15 2.34 -2.14 1.43
C ASP A 15 1.85 -3.55 1.80
N ILE A 16 2.31 -4.12 2.92
CA ILE A 16 1.86 -5.43 3.40
C ILE A 16 0.35 -5.40 3.73
N LEU A 17 -0.12 -4.34 4.41
CA LEU A 17 -1.54 -4.18 4.73
C LEU A 17 -2.39 -3.98 3.46
N GLY A 18 -1.89 -3.18 2.51
CA GLY A 18 -2.53 -2.97 1.21
C GLY A 18 -2.63 -4.28 0.41
N ALA A 19 -1.54 -5.03 0.31
CA ALA A 19 -1.49 -6.33 -0.34
C ALA A 19 -2.42 -7.35 0.35
N PHE A 20 -2.50 -7.34 1.68
CA PHE A 20 -3.42 -8.18 2.43
C PHE A 20 -4.89 -7.82 2.15
N LEU A 21 -5.24 -6.53 2.07
CA LEU A 21 -6.58 -6.08 1.70
C LEU A 21 -6.94 -6.51 0.28
N ILE A 22 -6.03 -6.34 -0.69
CA ILE A 22 -6.24 -6.81 -2.06
C ILE A 22 -6.42 -8.32 -2.03
N TRP A 23 -5.54 -9.09 -1.40
CA TRP A 23 -5.68 -10.55 -1.35
C TRP A 23 -7.01 -11.00 -0.72
N LYS A 24 -7.43 -10.37 0.38
CA LYS A 24 -8.66 -10.72 1.09
C LYS A 24 -9.94 -10.36 0.33
N TYR A 25 -9.92 -9.23 -0.39
CA TYR A 25 -11.12 -8.66 -1.03
C TYR A 25 -11.11 -8.78 -2.57
N SER A 26 -9.99 -9.16 -3.17
CA SER A 26 -9.90 -9.62 -4.55
C SER A 26 -10.36 -11.07 -4.61
N LYS A 27 -11.64 -11.29 -4.30
CA LYS A 27 -12.24 -12.58 -4.58
C LYS A 27 -12.44 -12.68 -6.09
N THR A 28 -11.80 -13.69 -6.66
CA THR A 28 -11.93 -14.15 -8.05
C THR A 28 -13.36 -14.59 -8.39
N ASP A 29 -14.28 -14.62 -7.42
CA ASP A 29 -15.69 -14.90 -7.65
C ASP A 29 -16.32 -13.88 -8.61
N ALA A 30 -15.78 -12.66 -8.72
CA ALA A 30 -16.11 -11.72 -9.79
C ALA A 30 -15.86 -12.30 -11.20
N LEU A 31 -14.70 -12.93 -11.38
CA LEU A 31 -14.27 -13.53 -12.64
C LEU A 31 -15.01 -14.85 -12.90
N LYS A 32 -15.24 -15.68 -11.88
CA LYS A 32 -16.11 -16.87 -12.02
C LYS A 32 -17.54 -16.50 -12.37
N PHE A 33 -18.09 -15.41 -11.81
CA PHE A 33 -19.41 -14.90 -12.18
C PHE A 33 -19.48 -14.43 -13.64
N ILE A 34 -18.40 -13.82 -14.15
CA ILE A 34 -18.28 -13.34 -15.53
C ILE A 34 -18.10 -14.52 -16.49
N GLU A 35 -17.31 -15.51 -16.10
CA GLU A 35 -16.99 -16.70 -16.90
C GLU A 35 -18.18 -17.67 -17.00
N GLU A 36 -19.00 -17.81 -15.94
CA GLU A 36 -20.22 -18.62 -15.97
C GLU A 36 -21.42 -17.92 -16.64
N ASN A 37 -21.53 -16.58 -16.59
CA ASN A 37 -22.76 -15.90 -17.03
C ASN A 37 -22.64 -15.07 -18.31
N GLY A 38 -21.45 -14.97 -18.94
CA GLY A 38 -21.27 -14.53 -20.33
C GLY A 38 -21.78 -13.13 -20.72
N SER A 39 -22.46 -12.43 -19.84
CA SER A 39 -23.04 -11.12 -20.10
C SER A 39 -23.34 -10.43 -18.78
N PHE A 40 -23.17 -9.11 -18.80
CA PHE A 40 -23.44 -8.19 -17.70
C PHE A 40 -24.95 -8.06 -17.38
N PHE A 41 -25.78 -9.05 -17.71
CA PHE A 41 -27.21 -9.05 -17.43
C PHE A 41 -27.49 -9.80 -16.12
N TRP A 42 -27.33 -9.03 -15.04
CA TRP A 42 -27.63 -9.39 -13.66
C TRP A 42 -29.15 -9.37 -13.42
N ASP A 43 -29.88 -10.35 -13.95
CA ASP A 43 -31.35 -10.44 -13.79
C ASP A 43 -31.80 -11.41 -12.66
N GLY A 44 -30.88 -12.19 -12.08
CA GLY A 44 -31.16 -13.12 -10.96
C GLY A 44 -30.43 -12.79 -9.65
N SER A 45 -29.70 -11.68 -9.61
CA SER A 45 -28.89 -11.19 -8.48
C SER A 45 -29.67 -10.85 -7.22
N SER A 46 -29.54 -11.58 -6.10
CA SER A 46 -30.09 -11.04 -4.84
C SER A 46 -29.46 -9.67 -4.54
N GLU A 47 -30.24 -8.73 -4.01
CA GLU A 47 -29.75 -7.37 -3.76
C GLU A 47 -28.56 -7.36 -2.78
N THR A 48 -28.49 -8.35 -1.90
CA THR A 48 -27.39 -8.63 -0.98
C THR A 48 -26.08 -8.92 -1.71
N ASP A 49 -26.09 -9.68 -2.80
CA ASP A 49 -24.88 -10.03 -3.55
C ASP A 49 -24.27 -8.80 -4.25
N LYS A 50 -25.12 -7.89 -4.76
CA LYS A 50 -24.67 -6.60 -5.34
C LYS A 50 -23.93 -5.74 -4.31
N ILE A 51 -24.45 -5.70 -3.08
CA ILE A 51 -23.92 -4.88 -2.00
C ILE A 51 -22.56 -5.43 -1.56
N GLU A 52 -22.45 -6.75 -1.39
CA GLU A 52 -21.19 -7.39 -1.02
C GLU A 52 -20.12 -7.18 -2.09
N PHE A 53 -20.47 -7.32 -3.36
CA PHE A 53 -19.54 -7.09 -4.47
C PHE A 53 -18.99 -5.66 -4.49
N LYS A 54 -19.87 -4.66 -4.37
CA LYS A 54 -19.46 -3.24 -4.30
C LYS A 54 -18.53 -2.97 -3.13
N LYS A 55 -18.82 -3.58 -1.98
CA LYS A 55 -18.01 -3.44 -0.76
C LYS A 55 -16.62 -4.07 -0.95
N GLN A 56 -16.55 -5.26 -1.54
CA GLN A 56 -15.28 -5.94 -1.86
C GLN A 56 -14.44 -5.12 -2.84
N ASN A 57 -15.04 -4.65 -3.94
CA ASN A 57 -14.33 -3.82 -4.93
C ASN A 57 -13.77 -2.54 -4.30
N LYS A 58 -14.54 -1.88 -3.41
CA LYS A 58 -14.09 -0.70 -2.68
C LYS A 58 -12.87 -1.00 -1.79
N TYR A 59 -12.88 -2.09 -1.02
CA TYR A 59 -11.74 -2.42 -0.17
C TYR A 59 -10.50 -2.84 -0.96
N SER A 60 -10.67 -3.53 -2.09
CA SER A 60 -9.56 -3.83 -3.00
C SER A 60 -8.91 -2.56 -3.54
N HIS A 61 -9.72 -1.58 -3.97
CA HIS A 61 -9.22 -0.25 -4.38
C HIS A 61 -8.51 0.50 -3.25
N ILE A 62 -9.04 0.44 -2.03
CA ILE A 62 -8.37 1.03 -0.85
C ILE A 62 -7.02 0.33 -0.60
N GLY A 63 -6.95 -0.99 -0.73
CA GLY A 63 -5.70 -1.76 -0.63
C GLY A 63 -4.66 -1.33 -1.66
N LEU A 64 -5.09 -1.10 -2.91
CA LEU A 64 -4.22 -0.58 -3.97
C LEU A 64 -3.69 0.82 -3.65
N LEU A 65 -4.56 1.72 -3.18
CA LEU A 65 -4.14 3.05 -2.76
C LEU A 65 -3.12 3.00 -1.62
N LEU A 66 -3.34 2.13 -0.62
CA LEU A 66 -2.40 1.92 0.48
C LEU A 66 -1.01 1.51 0.00
N MET A 67 -0.94 0.60 -0.98
CA MET A 67 0.35 0.18 -1.57
C MET A 67 1.04 1.32 -2.33
N ILE A 68 0.28 2.13 -3.08
CA ILE A 68 0.86 3.28 -3.79
C ILE A 68 1.46 4.27 -2.77
N PHE A 69 0.74 4.55 -1.68
CA PHE A 69 1.23 5.44 -0.63
C PHE A 69 2.43 4.85 0.13
N GLY A 70 2.44 3.55 0.43
CA GLY A 70 3.57 2.89 1.09
C GLY A 70 4.83 2.94 0.23
N PHE A 71 4.71 2.65 -1.06
CA PHE A 71 5.79 2.81 -2.03
C PHE A 71 6.32 4.24 -2.14
N ILE A 72 5.43 5.25 -2.18
CA ILE A 72 5.83 6.66 -2.17
C ILE A 72 6.60 7.02 -0.89
N LEU A 73 6.16 6.53 0.28
CA LEU A 73 6.87 6.74 1.54
C LEU A 73 8.28 6.17 1.50
N MET A 74 8.44 4.95 0.96
CA MET A 74 9.75 4.33 0.79
C MET A 74 10.63 5.12 -0.19
N LEU A 75 10.08 5.64 -1.29
CA LEU A 75 10.81 6.53 -2.18
C LEU A 75 11.30 7.79 -1.47
N ILE A 76 10.42 8.45 -0.69
CA ILE A 76 10.79 9.64 0.09
C ILE A 76 11.91 9.31 1.07
N SER A 77 11.91 8.12 1.67
CA SER A 77 12.97 7.69 2.60
C SER A 77 14.36 7.68 1.97
N ASN A 78 14.46 7.43 0.65
CA ASN A 78 15.73 7.45 -0.08
C ASN A 78 16.30 8.86 -0.26
N PHE A 79 15.47 9.90 -0.18
CA PHE A 79 15.90 11.30 -0.28
C PHE A 79 16.23 11.92 1.08
N ILE A 80 15.98 11.22 2.19
CA ILE A 80 16.40 11.65 3.51
C ILE A 80 17.92 11.48 3.60
N PRO A 81 18.69 12.56 3.83
CA PRO A 81 20.15 12.47 3.93
C PRO A 81 20.55 11.39 4.94
N GLN A 82 21.59 10.60 4.67
CA GLN A 82 22.04 9.57 5.62
C GLN A 82 23.20 10.07 6.50
N ASN A 83 23.74 11.25 6.17
CA ASN A 83 25.09 11.68 6.55
C ASN A 83 25.12 12.79 7.61
N TYR A 84 24.00 13.10 8.28
CA TYR A 84 23.96 14.14 9.32
C TYR A 84 24.98 13.87 10.43
N GLU A 85 25.21 12.61 10.79
CA GLU A 85 26.19 12.24 11.81
C GLU A 85 27.64 12.50 11.35
N LEU A 86 27.97 12.16 10.09
CA LEU A 86 29.32 12.37 9.53
C LEU A 86 29.67 13.86 9.47
N MET A 87 28.74 14.70 9.00
CA MET A 87 28.93 16.16 8.96
C MET A 87 29.11 16.76 10.36
N SER A 88 28.36 16.30 11.37
CA SER A 88 28.55 16.77 12.74
C SER A 88 29.88 16.35 13.37
N GLN A 89 30.41 15.17 13.01
CA GLN A 89 31.69 14.68 13.49
C GLN A 89 32.84 15.45 12.84
N ILE A 90 32.76 15.69 11.52
CA ILE A 90 33.73 16.50 10.79
C ILE A 90 33.74 17.94 11.32
N SER A 91 32.57 18.55 11.59
CA SER A 91 32.51 19.91 12.13
C SER A 91 33.13 20.02 13.52
N LYS A 92 32.99 19.00 14.37
CA LYS A 92 33.65 18.96 15.69
C LYS A 92 35.17 18.84 15.55
N LEU A 93 35.65 17.92 14.72
CA LEU A 93 37.08 17.74 14.44
C LEU A 93 37.76 18.98 13.87
N TYR A 94 37.03 19.82 13.12
CA TYR A 94 37.56 21.06 12.55
C TYR A 94 37.52 22.23 13.53
N ASN A 95 36.57 22.26 14.48
CA ASN A 95 36.49 23.31 15.50
C ASN A 95 37.37 23.05 16.73
N ASP A 96 37.81 21.80 16.94
CA ASP A 96 38.69 21.41 18.05
C ASP A 96 40.20 21.50 17.67
N ASN A 97 40.55 21.95 16.45
CA ASN A 97 41.92 22.28 16.01
C ASN A 97 42.07 23.78 15.77
#